data_AF-A0AAD0JNE9-F1
#
_entry.id   AF-A0AAD0JNE9-F1
#
_cell.length_a   1.000
_cell.length_b   1.000
_cell.length_c   1.000
_cell.angle_alpha   90.00
_cell.angle_beta   90.00
_cell.angle_gamma   90.00
#
_symmetry.space_group_name_H-M   'P 1'
#
loop_
_entity.id
_entity.type
_entity.pdbx_description
1 polymer ?
#
loop_
_entity_poly.entity_id
_entity_poly.type
_entity_poly.pdbx_seq_one_letter_code
_entity_poly.pdbx_strand_id
1 'polypeptide(L)'
;MIDFDESADVAKTLAWYMSSFFEGCEEGFVADFMVFCWQTLDPGSVAATDLRGDLFDACAGQLRELLQSVEETCGPWSPPAFWKRYIEWADYATLFSIEDQREFAQHDPGYIEPAFSVFAFTGGQEMRAEAMTVLAGCAASSTKRASYVRSVIESRLRVEAFAVRTR
;
A
#
# COMPACT_ATOMS: atom_id res chain seq x y z
N MET A 1 -1.05 -10.69 -27.34
CA MET A 1 -1.92 -9.55 -27.67
C MET A 1 -2.02 -8.78 -26.38
N ILE A 2 -1.22 -7.72 -26.24
CA ILE A 2 -1.17 -6.90 -25.02
C ILE A 2 -2.44 -6.06 -25.03
N ASP A 3 -3.19 -6.12 -23.95
CA ASP A 3 -4.49 -5.46 -23.84
C ASP A 3 -4.26 -3.96 -23.71
N PHE A 4 -4.67 -3.18 -24.71
CA PHE A 4 -4.55 -1.71 -24.69
C PHE A 4 -5.44 -1.06 -23.59
N ASP A 5 -6.23 -1.87 -22.88
CA ASP A 5 -7.21 -1.47 -21.88
C ASP A 5 -6.58 -1.14 -20.50
N GLU A 6 -5.49 -1.81 -20.11
CA GLU A 6 -4.93 -1.66 -18.75
C GLU A 6 -4.32 -0.27 -18.50
N SER A 7 -3.66 0.32 -19.51
CA SER A 7 -3.13 1.69 -19.43
C SER A 7 -4.25 2.74 -19.37
N ALA A 8 -5.37 2.49 -20.08
CA ALA A 8 -6.55 3.34 -20.03
C ALA A 8 -7.25 3.27 -18.67
N ASP A 9 -7.28 2.09 -18.04
CA ASP A 9 -7.80 1.90 -16.69
C ASP A 9 -6.97 2.63 -15.63
N VAL A 10 -5.63 2.64 -15.76
CA VAL A 10 -4.76 3.43 -14.88
C VAL A 10 -5.05 4.93 -15.05
N ALA A 11 -5.13 5.42 -16.29
CA ALA A 11 -5.42 6.83 -16.56
C ALA A 11 -6.78 7.26 -15.98
N LYS A 12 -7.81 6.44 -16.16
CA LYS A 12 -9.15 6.67 -15.62
C LYS A 12 -9.15 6.69 -14.10
N THR A 13 -8.43 5.77 -13.47
CA THR A 13 -8.35 5.68 -12.02
C THR A 13 -7.59 6.87 -11.43
N LEU A 14 -6.47 7.27 -12.04
CA LEU A 14 -5.74 8.48 -11.65
C LEU A 14 -6.62 9.72 -11.75
N ALA A 15 -7.33 9.89 -12.88
CA ALA A 15 -8.24 11.02 -13.06
C ALA A 15 -9.35 11.05 -12.00
N TRP A 16 -9.89 9.89 -11.63
CA TRP A 16 -10.89 9.79 -10.56
C TRP A 16 -10.32 10.26 -9.21
N TYR A 17 -9.14 9.77 -8.82
CA TYR A 17 -8.48 10.21 -7.58
C TYR A 17 -8.23 11.71 -7.59
N MET A 18 -7.64 12.25 -8.66
CA MET A 18 -7.35 13.69 -8.78
C MET A 18 -8.62 14.54 -8.70
N SER A 19 -9.72 14.11 -9.34
CA SER A 19 -10.99 14.85 -9.28
C SER A 19 -11.70 14.78 -7.93
N SER A 20 -11.39 13.75 -7.12
CA SER A 20 -12.01 13.49 -5.82
C SER A 20 -11.12 13.93 -4.65
N PHE A 21 -9.89 14.37 -4.93
CA PHE A 21 -8.95 14.85 -3.93
C PHE A 21 -9.17 16.34 -3.64
N PHE A 22 -9.40 16.67 -2.37
CA PHE A 22 -9.63 18.02 -1.87
C PHE A 22 -9.10 18.17 -0.44
N GLU A 23 -8.99 19.41 0.04
CA GLU A 23 -8.56 19.71 1.40
C GLU A 23 -9.54 19.10 2.43
N GLY A 24 -9.05 18.21 3.29
CA GLY A 24 -9.87 17.51 4.28
C GLY A 24 -10.47 16.17 3.81
N CYS A 25 -9.95 15.58 2.73
CA CYS A 25 -10.23 14.18 2.41
C CYS A 25 -9.99 13.25 3.61
N GLU A 26 -10.78 12.18 3.70
CA GLU A 26 -10.55 11.13 4.69
C GLU A 26 -9.14 10.55 4.54
N GLU A 27 -8.43 10.36 5.64
CA GLU A 27 -7.06 9.87 5.65
C GLU A 27 -6.92 8.49 4.96
N GLY A 28 -7.96 7.65 5.02
CA GLY A 28 -8.02 6.39 4.28
C GLY A 28 -7.99 6.57 2.76
N PHE A 29 -8.68 7.58 2.23
CA PHE A 29 -8.66 7.92 0.79
C PHE A 29 -7.27 8.39 0.36
N VAL A 30 -6.61 9.23 1.17
CA VAL A 30 -5.24 9.69 0.90
C VAL A 30 -4.27 8.51 0.84
N ALA A 31 -4.36 7.59 1.81
CA ALA A 31 -3.56 6.36 1.82
C ALA A 31 -3.82 5.48 0.59
N ASP A 32 -5.09 5.29 0.20
CA ASP A 32 -5.44 4.55 -1.01
C ASP A 32 -4.83 5.19 -2.27
N PHE A 33 -4.84 6.53 -2.36
CA PHE A 33 -4.26 7.25 -3.49
C PHE A 33 -2.73 7.13 -3.54
N MET A 34 -2.06 7.28 -2.39
CA MET A 34 -0.62 7.08 -2.27
C MET A 34 -0.21 5.68 -2.78
N VAL A 35 -0.88 4.64 -2.28
CA VAL A 35 -0.57 3.26 -2.67
C VAL A 35 -0.93 2.98 -4.11
N PHE A 36 -2.00 3.58 -4.64
CA PHE A 36 -2.33 3.50 -6.07
C PHE A 36 -1.18 4.05 -6.93
N CYS A 37 -0.70 5.26 -6.65
CA CYS A 37 0.39 5.85 -7.43
C CYS A 37 1.67 5.02 -7.28
N TRP A 38 2.03 4.64 -6.06
CA TRP A 38 3.22 3.83 -5.80
C TRP A 38 3.20 2.47 -6.52
N GLN A 39 2.12 1.70 -6.38
CA GLN A 39 2.02 0.38 -7.02
C GLN A 39 1.90 0.45 -8.55
N THR A 40 1.43 1.57 -9.09
CA THR A 40 1.42 1.81 -10.54
C THR A 40 2.84 2.03 -11.09
N LEU A 41 3.74 2.57 -10.27
CA LEU A 41 5.14 2.83 -10.62
C LEU A 41 6.07 1.63 -10.38
N ASP A 42 5.56 0.54 -9.78
CA ASP A 42 6.32 -0.69 -9.62
C ASP A 42 6.84 -1.20 -10.98
N PRO A 43 8.14 -1.57 -11.12
CA PRO A 43 8.69 -2.01 -12.40
C PRO A 43 7.94 -3.16 -13.06
N GLY A 44 7.40 -4.09 -12.26
CA GLY A 44 6.57 -5.19 -12.75
C GLY A 44 5.24 -4.69 -13.29
N SER A 45 4.60 -3.74 -12.61
CA SER A 45 3.39 -3.08 -13.08
C SER A 45 3.65 -2.29 -14.37
N VAL A 46 4.69 -1.47 -14.42
CA VAL A 46 5.04 -0.66 -15.61
C VAL A 46 5.29 -1.55 -16.83
N ALA A 47 6.00 -2.66 -16.64
CA ALA A 47 6.26 -3.62 -17.71
C ALA A 47 4.99 -4.35 -18.18
N ALA A 48 4.05 -4.64 -17.26
CA ALA A 48 2.81 -5.33 -17.58
C ALA A 48 1.82 -4.42 -18.33
N THR A 49 1.67 -3.16 -17.92
CA THR A 49 0.64 -2.25 -18.43
C THR A 49 1.08 -1.42 -19.64
N ASP A 50 2.34 -1.55 -20.08
CA ASP A 50 2.97 -0.66 -21.08
C ASP A 50 2.69 0.82 -20.75
N LEU A 51 3.02 1.20 -19.51
CA LEU A 51 2.61 2.50 -18.98
C LEU A 51 3.26 3.63 -19.78
N ARG A 52 2.44 4.52 -20.34
CA ARG A 52 2.94 5.67 -21.10
C ARG A 52 3.73 6.61 -20.20
N GLY A 53 4.76 7.25 -20.77
CA GLY A 53 5.67 8.11 -20.01
C GLY A 53 4.97 9.31 -19.33
N ASP A 54 3.97 9.90 -19.98
CA ASP A 54 3.17 10.98 -19.41
C ASP A 54 2.36 10.54 -18.18
N LEU A 55 1.77 9.35 -18.24
CA LEU A 55 1.00 8.77 -17.13
C LEU A 55 1.92 8.32 -15.98
N PHE A 56 3.10 7.79 -16.31
CA PHE A 56 4.15 7.49 -15.34
C PHE A 56 4.57 8.77 -14.59
N ASP A 57 4.91 9.83 -15.33
CA ASP A 57 5.34 11.10 -14.74
C ASP A 57 4.25 11.74 -13.88
N ALA A 58 2.98 11.63 -14.28
CA ALA A 58 1.84 12.10 -13.49
C ALA A 58 1.70 11.34 -12.17
N CYS A 59 1.75 9.99 -12.19
CA CYS A 59 1.72 9.18 -10.97
C CYS A 59 2.92 9.49 -10.06
N ALA A 60 4.12 9.63 -10.62
CA ALA A 60 5.33 9.93 -9.87
C ALA A 60 5.31 11.33 -9.23
N GLY A 61 4.85 12.33 -9.99
CA GLY A 61 4.65 13.69 -9.48
C GLY A 61 3.63 13.71 -8.34
N GLN A 62 2.49 13.06 -8.54
CA GLN A 62 1.42 13.02 -7.55
C GLN A 62 1.82 12.28 -6.27
N LEU A 63 2.52 11.14 -6.39
CA LEU A 63 3.04 10.41 -5.23
C LEU A 63 3.96 11.28 -4.38
N ARG A 64 4.86 12.03 -5.04
CA ARG A 64 5.80 12.94 -4.37
C ARG A 64 5.05 14.02 -3.57
N GLU A 65 4.06 14.66 -4.19
CA GLU A 65 3.26 15.69 -3.52
C GLU A 65 2.51 15.14 -2.30
N LEU A 66 1.87 13.97 -2.46
CA LEU A 66 1.17 13.32 -1.35
C LEU A 66 2.13 13.02 -0.18
N LEU A 67 3.27 12.38 -0.45
CA LEU A 67 4.27 12.05 0.56
C LEU A 67 4.81 13.30 1.30
N GLN A 68 5.01 14.40 0.59
CA GLN A 68 5.45 15.66 1.19
C GLN A 68 4.38 16.26 2.11
N SER A 69 3.10 16.18 1.71
CA SER A 69 1.99 16.78 2.47
C SER A 69 1.63 16.04 3.76
N VAL A 70 1.98 14.75 3.90
CA VAL A 70 1.53 13.90 5.02
C VAL A 70 1.85 14.50 6.40
N GLU A 71 3.06 15.02 6.60
CA GLU A 71 3.48 15.57 7.90
C GLU A 71 2.73 16.86 8.28
N GLU A 72 2.27 17.61 7.28
CA GLU A 72 1.59 18.89 7.47
C GLU A 72 0.08 18.70 7.65
N THR A 73 -0.48 17.65 7.03
CA THR A 73 -1.94 17.50 6.85
C THR A 73 -2.56 16.33 7.61
N CYS A 74 -1.76 15.35 8.03
CA CYS A 74 -2.26 14.11 8.63
C CYS A 74 -1.71 13.91 10.04
N GLY A 75 -2.42 13.14 10.87
CA GLY A 75 -1.91 12.75 12.19
C GLY A 75 -0.68 11.84 12.12
N PRO A 76 0.21 11.82 13.12
CA PRO A 76 1.46 11.02 13.08
C PRO A 76 1.23 9.50 13.07
N TRP A 77 0.03 9.06 13.48
CA TRP A 77 -0.38 7.64 13.52
C TRP A 77 -1.48 7.32 12.50
N SER A 78 -1.72 8.24 11.57
CA SER A 78 -2.75 8.11 10.54
C SER A 78 -2.38 7.03 9.49
N PRO A 79 -3.35 6.56 8.70
CA PRO A 79 -3.06 5.70 7.56
C PRO A 79 -2.02 6.29 6.58
N PRO A 80 -2.11 7.57 6.16
CA PRO A 80 -1.08 8.19 5.31
C PRO A 80 0.31 8.22 5.96
N ALA A 81 0.40 8.47 7.27
CA ALA A 81 1.67 8.47 8.00
C ALA A 81 2.33 7.09 7.97
N PHE A 82 1.55 6.02 8.20
CA PHE A 82 2.06 4.66 8.06
C PHE A 82 2.55 4.38 6.64
N TRP A 83 1.73 4.68 5.62
CA TRP A 83 2.07 4.38 4.23
C TRP A 83 3.24 5.18 3.72
N LYS A 84 3.42 6.43 4.16
CA LYS A 84 4.64 7.21 3.87
C LYS A 84 5.88 6.47 4.36
N ARG A 85 5.92 6.09 5.64
CA ARG A 85 7.06 5.38 6.25
C ARG A 85 7.30 4.04 5.56
N TYR A 86 6.23 3.30 5.23
CA TYR A 86 6.31 2.03 4.54
C TYR A 86 6.89 2.16 3.13
N ILE A 87 6.40 3.11 2.33
CA ILE A 87 6.87 3.36 0.96
C ILE A 87 8.32 3.83 0.97
N GLU A 88 8.69 4.76 1.85
CA GLU A 88 10.06 5.23 1.98
C GLU A 88 11.03 4.10 2.36
N TRP A 89 10.60 3.20 3.25
CA TRP A 89 11.38 2.01 3.58
C TRP A 89 11.51 1.06 2.39
N ALA A 90 10.41 0.80 1.68
CA ALA A 90 10.38 -0.13 0.55
C ALA A 90 11.22 0.35 -0.65
N ASP A 91 11.14 1.65 -0.99
CA ASP A 91 11.79 2.21 -2.19
C ASP A 91 13.17 2.81 -1.92
N TYR A 92 13.37 3.39 -0.72
CA TYR A 92 14.60 4.13 -0.39
C TYR A 92 15.42 3.49 0.72
N ALA A 93 15.01 2.32 1.23
CA ALA A 93 15.67 1.62 2.33
C ALA A 93 15.89 2.50 3.57
N THR A 94 14.95 3.43 3.83
CA THR A 94 14.97 4.21 5.07
C THR A 94 14.73 3.32 6.29
N LEU A 95 15.11 3.79 7.48
CA LEU A 95 14.88 3.03 8.71
C LEU A 95 13.40 3.04 9.08
N PHE A 96 12.75 1.87 9.05
CA PHE A 96 11.41 1.64 9.58
C PHE A 96 11.39 0.30 10.33
N SER A 97 11.67 0.37 11.63
CA SER A 97 11.91 -0.82 12.46
C SER A 97 10.64 -1.66 12.67
N ILE A 98 10.77 -2.90 13.11
CA ILE A 98 9.59 -3.72 13.48
C ILE A 98 8.88 -3.07 14.68
N GLU A 99 9.64 -2.47 15.60
CA GLU A 99 9.12 -1.72 16.74
C GLU A 99 8.25 -0.56 16.27
N ASP A 100 8.71 0.25 15.31
CA ASP A 100 7.93 1.36 14.74
C ASP A 100 6.64 0.83 14.08
N GLN A 101 6.73 -0.27 13.32
CA GLN A 101 5.57 -0.87 12.65
C GLN A 101 4.54 -1.43 13.65
N ARG A 102 5.01 -2.02 14.76
CA ARG A 102 4.13 -2.48 15.85
C ARG A 102 3.45 -1.30 16.52
N GLU A 103 4.17 -0.19 16.72
CA GLU A 103 3.60 1.01 17.33
C GLU A 103 2.44 1.55 16.48
N PHE A 104 2.61 1.62 15.16
CA PHE A 104 1.51 1.97 14.24
C PHE A 104 0.29 1.04 14.38
N ALA A 105 0.49 -0.28 14.45
CA ALA A 105 -0.60 -1.24 14.60
C ALA A 105 -1.30 -1.21 15.97
N GLN A 106 -0.65 -0.66 17.00
CA GLN A 106 -1.16 -0.63 18.37
C GLN A 106 -1.74 0.72 18.77
N HIS A 107 -1.32 1.81 18.11
CA HIS A 107 -1.69 3.16 18.50
C HIS A 107 -3.19 3.45 18.29
N ASP A 108 -3.74 3.08 17.14
CA ASP A 108 -5.17 3.25 16.84
C ASP A 108 -5.87 1.89 16.71
N PRO A 109 -6.71 1.48 17.68
CA PRO A 109 -7.51 0.26 17.59
C PRO A 109 -8.45 0.22 16.39
N GLY A 110 -8.80 1.38 15.80
CA GLY A 110 -9.61 1.49 14.59
C GLY A 110 -8.83 1.24 13.30
N TYR A 111 -7.50 1.28 13.33
CA TYR A 111 -6.64 1.13 12.16
C TYR A 111 -5.60 0.02 12.35
N ILE A 112 -6.03 -1.21 12.11
CA ILE A 112 -5.20 -2.40 12.29
C ILE A 112 -4.38 -2.80 11.05
N GLU A 113 -4.51 -2.08 9.93
CA GLU A 113 -3.80 -2.40 8.67
C GLU A 113 -2.29 -2.60 8.85
N PRO A 114 -1.55 -1.78 9.64
CA PRO A 114 -0.10 -1.94 9.81
C PRO A 114 0.34 -3.34 10.29
N ALA A 115 -0.57 -4.11 10.89
CA ALA A 115 -0.33 -5.51 11.27
C ALA A 115 0.12 -6.40 10.09
N PHE A 116 -0.29 -6.11 8.85
CA PHE A 116 0.16 -6.88 7.68
C PHE A 116 1.69 -6.82 7.54
N SER A 117 2.28 -5.66 7.83
CA SER A 117 3.71 -5.41 7.67
C SER A 117 4.50 -6.17 8.73
N VAL A 118 4.09 -6.06 10.00
CA VAL A 118 4.70 -6.80 11.12
C VAL A 118 4.60 -8.31 10.89
N PHE A 119 3.43 -8.80 10.47
CA PHE A 119 3.20 -10.19 10.15
C PHE A 119 4.13 -10.68 9.03
N ALA A 120 4.23 -9.93 7.93
CA ALA A 120 5.10 -10.29 6.81
C ALA A 120 6.59 -10.32 7.22
N PHE A 121 7.04 -9.29 7.93
CA PHE A 121 8.45 -9.08 8.28
C PHE A 121 8.97 -10.07 9.32
N THR A 122 8.13 -10.47 10.27
CA THR A 122 8.46 -11.46 11.31
C THR A 122 8.35 -12.90 10.83
N GLY A 123 8.10 -13.15 9.53
CA GLY A 123 7.88 -14.50 9.02
C GLY A 123 6.58 -15.13 9.57
N GLY A 124 5.59 -14.29 9.88
CA GLY A 124 4.27 -14.66 10.38
C GLY A 124 4.20 -15.07 11.84
N GLN A 125 5.25 -14.79 12.62
CA GLN A 125 5.30 -15.10 14.05
C GLN A 125 4.50 -14.11 14.90
N GLU A 126 4.32 -12.87 14.42
CA GLU A 126 3.63 -11.81 15.17
C GLU A 126 2.43 -11.26 14.41
N MET A 127 1.46 -10.73 15.16
CA MET A 127 0.25 -10.08 14.64
C MET A 127 -0.58 -10.91 13.66
N ARG A 128 -0.54 -12.25 13.78
CA ARG A 128 -1.23 -13.15 12.86
C ARG A 128 -2.76 -12.95 12.88
N ALA A 129 -3.36 -12.80 14.06
CA ALA A 129 -4.81 -12.66 14.17
C ALA A 129 -5.30 -11.35 13.53
N GLU A 130 -4.55 -10.28 13.75
CA GLU A 130 -4.76 -8.95 13.19
C GLU A 130 -4.58 -9.00 11.67
N ALA A 131 -3.49 -9.60 11.17
CA ALA A 131 -3.26 -9.77 9.74
C ALA A 131 -4.37 -10.60 9.06
N MET A 132 -4.93 -11.62 9.71
CA MET A 132 -6.07 -12.36 9.15
C MET A 132 -7.36 -11.51 9.13
N THR A 133 -7.55 -10.64 10.13
CA THR A 133 -8.66 -9.67 10.14
C THR A 133 -8.51 -8.66 9.01
N VAL A 134 -7.29 -8.12 8.82
CA VAL A 134 -6.96 -7.22 7.69
C VAL A 134 -7.23 -7.93 6.36
N LEU A 135 -6.75 -9.17 6.19
CA LEU A 135 -6.95 -9.96 4.98
C LEU A 135 -8.45 -10.13 4.64
N ALA A 136 -9.27 -10.45 5.64
CA ALA A 136 -10.71 -10.57 5.47
C ALA A 136 -11.36 -9.24 5.06
N GLY A 137 -10.93 -8.12 5.64
CA GLY A 137 -11.36 -6.79 5.26
C GLY A 137 -10.98 -6.42 3.83
N CYS A 138 -9.76 -6.75 3.41
CA CYS A 138 -9.30 -6.50 2.05
C CYS A 138 -10.14 -7.24 1.01
N ALA A 139 -10.71 -8.42 1.31
CA ALA A 139 -11.52 -9.20 0.37
C ALA A 139 -12.79 -8.45 -0.10
N ALA A 140 -13.31 -7.53 0.72
CA ALA A 140 -14.48 -6.71 0.39
C ALA A 140 -14.13 -5.41 -0.38
N SER A 141 -12.83 -5.06 -0.48
CA SER A 141 -12.36 -3.83 -1.11
C SER A 141 -11.72 -4.09 -2.48
N SER A 142 -11.97 -3.17 -3.42
CA SER A 142 -11.37 -3.17 -4.76
C SER A 142 -10.22 -2.19 -4.91
N THR A 143 -9.73 -1.58 -3.82
CA THR A 143 -8.63 -0.60 -3.93
C THR A 143 -7.29 -1.29 -4.23
N LYS A 144 -6.36 -0.55 -4.86
CA LYS A 144 -4.98 -1.02 -5.07
C LYS A 144 -4.28 -1.31 -3.74
N ARG A 145 -4.53 -0.50 -2.70
CA ARG A 145 -4.04 -0.74 -1.33
C ARG A 145 -4.50 -2.08 -0.78
N ALA A 146 -5.80 -2.35 -0.80
CA ALA A 146 -6.34 -3.62 -0.33
C ALA A 146 -5.78 -4.82 -1.12
N SER A 147 -5.60 -4.65 -2.44
CA SER A 147 -5.02 -5.69 -3.31
C SER A 147 -3.55 -5.95 -2.98
N TYR A 148 -2.77 -4.90 -2.72
CA TYR A 148 -1.38 -5.00 -2.32
C TYR A 148 -1.23 -5.67 -0.94
N VAL A 149 -1.94 -5.18 0.07
CA VAL A 149 -1.93 -5.74 1.43
C VAL A 149 -2.29 -7.23 1.41
N ARG A 150 -3.34 -7.60 0.67
CA ARG A 150 -3.72 -8.99 0.45
C ARG A 150 -2.57 -9.81 -0.14
N SER A 151 -1.96 -9.33 -1.21
CA SER A 151 -0.84 -10.01 -1.89
C SER A 151 0.34 -10.28 -0.95
N VAL A 152 0.69 -9.31 -0.10
CA VAL A 152 1.78 -9.44 0.88
C VAL A 152 1.47 -10.55 1.89
N ILE A 153 0.28 -10.53 2.48
CA ILE A 153 -0.16 -11.54 3.46
C ILE A 153 -0.21 -12.94 2.82
N GLU A 154 -0.84 -13.07 1.65
CA GLU A 154 -0.96 -14.34 0.94
C GLU A 154 0.40 -14.90 0.49
N SER A 155 1.33 -14.03 0.07
CA SER A 155 2.70 -14.43 -0.24
C SER A 155 3.38 -15.05 1.00
N ARG A 156 3.27 -14.40 2.16
CA ARG A 156 3.82 -14.88 3.42
C ARG A 156 3.24 -16.25 3.81
N LEU A 157 1.92 -16.40 3.73
CA LEU A 157 1.22 -17.66 4.00
C LEU A 157 1.66 -18.79 3.07
N ARG A 158 1.88 -18.50 1.78
CA ARG A 158 2.39 -19.49 0.80
C ARG A 158 3.79 -19.99 1.16
N VAL A 159 4.68 -19.08 1.57
CA VAL A 159 6.04 -19.46 1.97
C VAL A 159 6.03 -20.27 3.27
N GLU A 160 5.18 -19.93 4.24
CA GLU A 160 4.97 -20.74 5.44
C GLU A 160 4.50 -22.16 5.10
N ALA A 161 3.47 -22.28 4.26
CA ALA A 161 2.93 -23.58 3.85
C ALA A 161 3.99 -24.43 3.14
N PHE A 162 4.85 -23.81 2.34
CA PHE A 162 5.98 -24.50 1.71
C PHE A 162 7.00 -25.00 2.75
N ALA A 163 7.41 -24.14 3.69
CA ALA A 163 8.37 -24.50 4.73
C ALA A 163 7.89 -25.64 5.64
N VAL A 164 6.57 -25.71 5.92
CA VAL A 164 5.96 -26.82 6.67
C VAL A 164 6.00 -28.13 5.87
N ARG A 165 5.77 -28.08 4.56
CA ARG A 165 5.77 -29.28 3.69
C ARG A 165 7.15 -29.89 3.48
N THR A 166 8.21 -29.10 3.67
CA THR A 166 9.60 -29.53 3.48
C THR A 166 10.30 -29.98 4.77
N ARG A 167 9.58 -29.98 5.91
CA ARG A 167 10.04 -30.50 7.19
C ARG A 167 9.45 -31.88 7.45
#